data_AF-A0A852W5Z8-F1
#
_entry.id   AF-A0A852W5Z8-F1
#
_cell.length_a   1.000
_cell.length_b   1.000
_cell.length_c   1.000
_cell.angle_alpha   90.00
_cell.angle_beta   90.00
_cell.angle_gamma   90.00
#
_symmetry.space_group_name_H-M   'P 1'
#
loop_
_entity.id
_entity.type
_entity.pdbx_description
1 polymer ?
#
loop_
_entity_poly.entity_id
_entity_poly.type
_entity_poly.pdbx_seq_one_letter_code
_entity_poly.pdbx_strand_id
1 'polypeptide(L)'
;MVTVGVGLRPGTSEAAVRALLDRVAAAHGLELGDAVVATLDRRASEPGLRAAVAPREPHGFAAAALAAVAVPRPDARVDAAVGTPSVAEAAALLAAGDGAHLIVGKTAGQGVTVAVAAGSADVGLPSGASSETCGPGYRPASPSSGGPAQGTAATAGRRSPGEERR
;
A
#
# COMPACT_ATOMS: atom_id res chain seq x y z
N MET A 1 7.64 -15.75 7.10
CA MET A 1 7.84 -15.25 5.73
C MET A 1 8.72 -14.00 5.78
N VAL A 2 9.60 -13.80 4.78
CA VAL A 2 10.44 -12.61 4.63
C VAL A 2 9.90 -11.74 3.50
N THR A 3 9.83 -10.44 3.73
CA THR A 3 9.39 -9.45 2.73
C THR A 3 10.39 -8.32 2.60
N VAL A 4 10.45 -7.73 1.42
CA VAL A 4 11.34 -6.62 1.08
C VAL A 4 10.47 -5.47 0.61
N GLY A 5 10.53 -4.35 1.31
CA GLY A 5 9.93 -3.11 0.84
C GLY A 5 10.95 -2.26 0.10
N VAL A 6 10.56 -1.73 -1.06
CA VAL A 6 11.45 -0.94 -1.94
C VAL A 6 10.82 0.42 -2.23
N GLY A 7 11.55 1.49 -1.90
CA GLY A 7 11.29 2.84 -2.39
C GLY A 7 12.28 3.20 -3.49
N LEU A 8 11.81 3.81 -4.57
CA LEU A 8 12.68 4.23 -5.68
C LEU A 8 12.23 5.54 -6.32
N ARG A 9 13.20 6.27 -6.87
CA ARG A 9 12.98 7.41 -7.76
C ARG A 9 12.55 6.90 -9.15
N PRO A 10 11.75 7.66 -9.91
CA PRO A 10 11.44 7.33 -11.30
C PRO A 10 12.73 7.10 -12.12
N GLY A 11 12.74 6.10 -12.98
CA GLY A 11 13.86 5.83 -13.89
C GLY A 11 15.11 5.26 -13.22
N THR A 12 14.99 4.78 -11.97
CA THR A 12 16.06 4.01 -11.32
C THR A 12 16.37 2.76 -12.16
N SER A 13 17.66 2.49 -12.41
CA SER A 13 18.10 1.33 -13.17
C SER A 13 17.96 0.02 -12.39
N GLU A 14 17.76 -1.08 -13.11
CA GLU A 14 17.80 -2.44 -12.54
C GLU A 14 19.06 -2.68 -11.71
N ALA A 15 20.22 -2.30 -12.25
CA ALA A 15 21.50 -2.50 -11.60
C ALA A 15 21.58 -1.78 -10.24
N ALA A 16 21.01 -0.58 -10.12
CA ALA A 16 20.99 0.14 -8.84
C ALA A 16 20.10 -0.56 -7.80
N VAL A 17 18.96 -1.10 -8.23
CA VAL A 17 18.05 -1.86 -7.35
C VAL A 17 18.72 -3.16 -6.89
N ARG A 18 19.25 -3.97 -7.82
CA ARG A 18 19.96 -5.23 -7.50
C ARG A 18 21.14 -4.98 -6.58
N ALA A 19 21.99 -4.00 -6.89
CA ALA A 19 23.16 -3.71 -6.08
C ALA A 19 22.82 -3.34 -4.63
N LEU A 20 21.67 -2.68 -4.38
CA LEU A 20 21.24 -2.39 -3.03
C LEU A 20 20.63 -3.61 -2.34
N LEU A 21 19.83 -4.42 -3.05
CA LEU A 21 19.29 -5.67 -2.52
C LEU A 21 20.41 -6.64 -2.13
N ASP A 22 21.38 -6.85 -3.01
CA ASP A 22 22.53 -7.73 -2.78
C ASP A 22 23.37 -7.26 -1.61
N ARG A 23 23.58 -5.94 -1.49
CA ARG A 23 24.31 -5.35 -0.36
C ARG A 23 23.57 -5.58 0.97
N VAL A 24 22.26 -5.38 1.00
CA VAL A 24 21.45 -5.60 2.21
C VAL A 24 21.45 -7.09 2.57
N ALA A 25 21.26 -7.97 1.58
CA ALA A 25 21.32 -9.41 1.77
C ALA A 25 22.67 -9.85 2.37
N ALA A 26 23.78 -9.43 1.76
CA ALA A 26 25.12 -9.78 2.20
C ALA A 26 25.46 -9.20 3.59
N ALA A 27 25.09 -7.94 3.87
CA ALA A 27 25.39 -7.29 5.15
C ALA A 27 24.65 -7.93 6.33
N HIS A 28 23.50 -8.54 6.09
CA HIS A 28 22.64 -9.12 7.12
C HIS A 28 22.54 -10.66 7.06
N GLY A 29 23.24 -11.32 6.13
CA GLY A 29 23.21 -12.78 5.96
C GLY A 29 21.81 -13.29 5.57
N LEU A 30 21.09 -12.56 4.73
CA LEU A 30 19.70 -12.86 4.36
C LEU A 30 19.61 -13.42 2.94
N GLU A 31 18.77 -14.44 2.76
CA GLU A 31 18.37 -14.93 1.44
C GLU A 31 17.08 -14.23 0.98
N LEU A 32 17.22 -13.27 0.06
CA LEU A 32 16.10 -12.46 -0.46
C LEU A 32 15.51 -13.00 -1.78
N GLY A 33 16.00 -14.15 -2.26
CA GLY A 33 15.62 -14.75 -3.56
C GLY A 33 14.12 -15.06 -3.67
N ASP A 34 13.50 -15.51 -2.58
CA ASP A 34 12.08 -15.86 -2.50
C ASP A 34 11.24 -14.84 -1.71
N ALA A 35 11.84 -13.72 -1.33
CA ALA A 35 11.13 -12.71 -0.55
C ALA A 35 10.05 -12.02 -1.40
N VAL A 36 8.90 -11.75 -0.80
CA VAL A 36 7.87 -10.91 -1.43
C VAL A 36 8.37 -9.48 -1.48
N VAL A 37 8.37 -8.91 -2.68
CA VAL A 37 8.80 -7.53 -2.91
C VAL A 37 7.57 -6.64 -2.91
N ALA A 38 7.59 -5.57 -2.11
CA ALA A 38 6.51 -4.61 -2.02
C ALA A 38 7.00 -3.17 -2.23
N THR A 39 6.13 -2.31 -2.74
CA THR A 39 6.43 -0.90 -3.01
C THR A 39 5.15 -0.07 -3.01
N LEU A 40 5.28 1.22 -3.30
CA LEU A 40 4.15 2.09 -3.61
C LEU A 40 3.55 1.71 -4.98
N ASP A 41 2.24 1.62 -5.07
CA ASP A 41 1.46 1.25 -6.26
C ASP A 41 1.98 1.83 -7.58
N ARG A 42 2.16 3.15 -7.66
CA ARG A 42 2.65 3.86 -8.86
C ARG A 42 4.10 3.53 -9.23
N ARG A 43 4.82 2.79 -8.37
CA ARG A 43 6.20 2.34 -8.57
C ARG A 43 6.32 0.84 -8.87
N ALA A 44 5.26 0.06 -8.69
CA ALA A 44 5.28 -1.37 -8.98
C ALA A 44 5.55 -1.68 -10.47
N SER A 45 5.16 -0.76 -11.36
CA SER A 45 5.39 -0.87 -12.81
C SER A 45 6.71 -0.27 -13.29
N GLU A 46 7.57 0.25 -12.40
CA GLU A 46 8.86 0.81 -12.82
C GLU A 46 9.74 -0.31 -13.42
N PRO A 47 10.30 -0.10 -14.63
CA PRO A 47 10.99 -1.15 -15.37
C PRO A 47 12.23 -1.66 -14.62
N GLY A 48 12.99 -0.76 -13.99
CA GLY A 48 14.16 -1.14 -13.20
C GLY A 48 13.82 -2.01 -12.00
N LEU A 49 12.69 -1.77 -11.33
CA LEU A 49 12.25 -2.62 -10.22
C LEU A 49 11.80 -4.00 -10.73
N ARG A 50 10.92 -4.04 -11.74
CA ARG A 50 10.42 -5.31 -12.29
C ARG A 50 11.55 -6.20 -12.80
N ALA A 51 12.52 -5.62 -13.51
CA ALA A 51 13.67 -6.37 -14.01
C ALA A 51 14.58 -6.88 -12.89
N ALA A 52 14.77 -6.08 -11.82
CA ALA A 52 15.62 -6.46 -10.69
C ALA A 52 15.08 -7.63 -9.87
N VAL A 53 13.75 -7.77 -9.80
CA VAL A 53 13.09 -8.79 -8.96
C VAL A 53 12.50 -9.95 -9.75
N ALA A 54 12.59 -9.91 -11.08
CA ALA A 54 12.16 -10.99 -11.95
C ALA A 54 12.76 -12.35 -11.53
N PRO A 55 11.99 -13.45 -11.65
CA PRO A 55 10.65 -13.54 -12.25
C PRO A 55 9.49 -13.10 -11.35
N ARG A 56 9.76 -12.63 -10.12
CA ARG A 56 8.73 -12.16 -9.18
C ARG A 56 8.10 -10.86 -9.67
N GLU A 57 6.86 -10.61 -9.27
CA GLU A 57 6.20 -9.33 -9.47
C GLU A 57 6.16 -8.53 -8.16
N PRO A 58 6.57 -7.24 -8.17
CA PRO A 58 6.45 -6.41 -6.99
C PRO A 58 5.00 -6.09 -6.68
N HIS A 59 4.61 -6.22 -5.41
CA HIS A 59 3.29 -5.84 -4.93
C HIS A 59 3.21 -4.34 -4.66
N GLY A 60 2.21 -3.67 -5.23
CA GLY A 60 2.00 -2.24 -5.07
C GLY A 60 0.92 -1.92 -4.04
N PHE A 61 1.24 -1.12 -3.03
CA PHE A 61 0.28 -0.61 -2.06
C PHE A 61 -0.09 0.84 -2.31
N ALA A 62 -1.36 1.20 -2.08
CA ALA A 62 -1.81 2.59 -2.14
C ALA A 62 -1.09 3.45 -1.09
N ALA A 63 -0.83 4.71 -1.43
CA ALA A 63 -0.16 5.66 -0.52
C ALA A 63 -0.87 5.80 0.85
N ALA A 64 -2.20 5.75 0.86
CA ALA A 64 -2.99 5.83 2.10
C ALA A 64 -2.78 4.60 3.01
N ALA A 65 -2.67 3.39 2.42
CA ALA A 65 -2.39 2.18 3.18
C ALA A 65 -0.99 2.24 3.80
N LEU A 66 0.01 2.65 3.02
CA LEU A 66 1.38 2.84 3.51
C LEU A 66 1.47 3.89 4.63
N ALA A 67 0.69 4.98 4.52
CA ALA A 67 0.68 6.04 5.53
C ALA A 67 0.04 5.61 6.86
N ALA A 68 -0.82 4.59 6.85
CA ALA A 68 -1.44 4.04 8.05
C ALA A 68 -0.51 3.10 8.84
N VAL A 69 0.64 2.72 8.28
CA VAL A 69 1.59 1.81 8.93
C VAL A 69 2.42 2.54 9.96
N ALA A 70 2.40 2.05 11.20
CA ALA A 70 3.34 2.49 12.21
C ALA A 70 4.74 1.94 11.88
N VAL A 71 5.63 2.82 11.40
CA VAL A 71 7.04 2.50 11.17
C VAL A 71 7.89 3.03 12.34
N PRO A 72 8.94 2.30 12.78
CA PRO A 72 9.88 2.83 13.76
C PRO A 72 10.50 4.14 13.26
N ARG A 73 10.31 5.25 13.98
CA ARG A 73 10.95 6.53 13.64
C ARG A 73 12.38 6.54 14.20
N PRO A 74 13.43 6.60 13.38
CA PRO A 74 14.77 6.89 13.89
C PRO A 74 14.83 8.37 14.32
N ASP A 75 14.96 8.60 15.62
CA ASP A 75 15.36 9.80 16.38
C ASP A 75 15.02 11.23 15.88
N ALA A 76 14.45 12.00 16.80
CA ALA A 76 13.92 13.36 16.68
C ALA A 76 14.95 14.50 16.48
N ARG A 77 16.07 14.25 15.78
CA ARG A 77 17.13 15.27 15.57
C ARG A 77 17.45 15.64 14.12
N VAL A 78 16.64 15.17 13.17
CA VAL A 78 16.68 15.62 11.77
C VAL A 78 15.25 15.88 11.34
N ASP A 79 14.77 17.10 11.55
CA ASP A 79 13.46 17.56 11.11
C ASP A 79 13.59 18.55 9.94
N ALA A 80 12.54 18.61 9.12
CA ALA A 80 12.30 19.53 7.99
C ALA A 80 12.84 19.15 6.59
N ALA A 81 12.32 18.06 6.00
CA ALA A 81 12.08 18.02 4.53
C ALA A 81 11.07 16.97 4.05
N VAL A 82 10.85 15.83 4.72
CA VAL A 82 10.04 14.74 4.16
C VAL A 82 9.37 13.92 5.27
N GLY A 83 8.30 14.46 5.86
CA GLY A 83 7.45 13.74 6.80
C GLY A 83 6.56 12.71 6.09
N THR A 84 7.16 11.66 5.52
CA THR A 84 6.41 10.47 5.12
C THR A 84 7.04 9.27 5.83
N PRO A 85 6.25 8.40 6.50
CA PRO A 85 6.76 7.11 6.92
C PRO A 85 7.49 6.47 5.74
N SER A 86 8.66 5.87 5.99
CA SER A 86 9.49 5.33 4.93
C SER A 86 8.66 4.35 4.10
N VAL A 87 8.41 4.66 2.82
CA VAL A 87 7.64 3.80 1.91
C VAL A 87 8.18 2.37 1.92
N ALA A 88 9.50 2.21 1.99
CA ALA A 88 10.14 0.91 2.06
C ALA A 88 9.75 0.15 3.36
N GLU A 89 9.82 0.77 4.52
CA GLU A 89 9.50 0.10 5.79
C GLU A 89 8.01 -0.24 5.87
N ALA A 90 7.15 0.71 5.50
CA ALA A 90 5.71 0.52 5.49
C ALA A 90 5.30 -0.62 4.53
N ALA A 91 5.87 -0.66 3.33
CA ALA A 91 5.58 -1.70 2.36
C ALA A 91 6.07 -3.08 2.81
N ALA A 92 7.26 -3.15 3.42
CA ALA A 92 7.79 -4.41 3.97
C ALA A 92 6.86 -4.97 5.06
N LEU A 93 6.49 -4.13 6.04
CA LEU A 93 5.63 -4.52 7.15
C LEU A 93 4.23 -4.93 6.68
N LEU A 94 3.59 -4.15 5.79
CA LEU A 94 2.29 -4.53 5.25
C LEU A 94 2.32 -5.84 4.47
N ALA A 95 3.35 -6.07 3.66
CA ALA A 95 3.48 -7.32 2.94
C ALA A 95 3.74 -8.53 3.86
N ALA A 96 4.36 -8.31 5.03
CA ALA A 96 4.62 -9.35 6.00
C ALA A 96 3.39 -9.70 6.86
N GLY A 97 2.39 -8.82 6.92
CA GLY A 97 1.11 -9.07 7.59
C GLY A 97 1.11 -8.73 9.08
N ASP A 98 0.09 -9.22 9.78
CA ASP A 98 -0.08 -8.95 11.21
C ASP A 98 1.08 -9.51 12.05
N GLY A 99 1.48 -8.75 13.08
CA GLY A 99 2.62 -9.09 13.93
C GLY A 99 3.98 -8.97 13.23
N ALA A 100 4.03 -8.38 12.03
CA ALA A 100 5.29 -8.16 11.32
C ALA A 100 6.23 -7.23 12.09
N HIS A 101 7.54 -7.47 11.95
CA HIS A 101 8.59 -6.62 12.49
C HIS A 101 9.72 -6.47 11.48
N LEU A 102 10.44 -5.34 11.56
CA LEU A 102 11.61 -5.09 10.71
C LEU A 102 12.78 -5.97 11.16
N ILE A 103 13.34 -6.73 10.23
CA ILE A 103 14.65 -7.38 10.35
C ILE A 103 15.74 -6.35 10.04
N VAL A 104 15.50 -5.55 8.99
CA VAL A 104 16.40 -4.50 8.52
C VAL A 104 15.60 -3.22 8.34
N GLY A 105 16.00 -2.17 9.06
CA GLY A 105 15.46 -0.82 8.87
C GLY A 105 15.81 -0.23 7.50
N LYS A 106 15.33 0.98 7.22
CA LYS A 106 15.60 1.62 5.92
C LYS A 106 17.10 1.72 5.62
N THR A 107 17.50 1.20 4.47
CA THR A 107 18.85 1.33 3.91
C THR A 107 18.75 2.01 2.55
N ALA A 108 19.40 3.16 2.36
CA ALA A 108 19.29 3.95 1.13
C ALA A 108 20.58 3.93 0.31
N GLY A 109 20.47 3.95 -1.02
CA GLY A 109 21.59 4.05 -1.95
C GLY A 109 21.14 4.26 -3.38
N GLN A 110 21.84 5.13 -4.14
CA GLN A 110 21.62 5.35 -5.58
C GLN A 110 20.15 5.61 -5.98
N GLY A 111 19.41 6.39 -5.17
CA GLY A 111 18.00 6.68 -5.44
C GLY A 111 17.01 5.57 -5.08
N VAL A 112 17.49 4.49 -4.47
CA VAL A 112 16.72 3.35 -3.96
C VAL A 112 16.78 3.34 -2.43
N THR A 113 15.74 2.82 -1.79
CA THR A 113 15.67 2.53 -0.37
C THR A 113 15.06 1.16 -0.19
N VAL A 114 15.67 0.32 0.64
CA VAL A 114 15.24 -1.05 0.95
C VAL A 114 15.00 -1.18 2.45
N ALA A 115 13.97 -1.92 2.83
CA ALA A 115 13.76 -2.41 4.19
C ALA A 115 13.31 -3.88 4.12
N VAL A 116 13.57 -4.64 5.18
CA VAL A 116 13.23 -6.07 5.24
C VAL A 116 12.42 -6.36 6.50
N ALA A 117 11.32 -7.09 6.36
CA ALA A 117 10.48 -7.50 7.47
C ALA A 117 10.29 -9.02 7.51
N ALA A 118 9.98 -9.53 8.70
CA ALA A 118 9.46 -10.87 8.90
C ALA A 118 8.06 -10.81 9.50
N GLY A 119 7.22 -11.76 9.09
CA GLY A 119 5.88 -11.96 9.64
C GLY A 119 5.34 -13.36 9.38
N SER A 120 4.21 -13.66 10.00
CA SER A 120 3.42 -14.86 9.76
C SER A 120 2.38 -14.50 8.72
N ALA A 121 2.68 -14.68 7.45
CA ALA A 121 1.76 -14.31 6.37
C ALA A 121 0.46 -15.12 6.47
N ASP A 122 -0.60 -14.49 7.00
CA ASP A 122 -2.00 -14.90 6.91
C ASP A 122 -2.88 -13.65 6.71
N VAL A 123 -2.51 -12.79 5.76
CA VAL A 123 -3.34 -11.65 5.33
C VAL A 123 -3.44 -11.71 3.81
N GLY A 124 -4.67 -11.80 3.32
CA GLY A 124 -5.03 -12.07 1.94
C GLY A 124 -4.39 -11.11 0.93
N LEU A 125 -3.25 -11.52 0.37
CA LEU A 125 -2.93 -11.15 -1.00
C LEU A 125 -3.99 -11.80 -1.89
N PRO A 126 -4.67 -11.06 -2.80
CA PRO A 126 -5.62 -11.68 -3.71
C PRO A 126 -4.85 -12.59 -4.66
N SER A 127 -4.76 -13.87 -4.31
CA SER A 127 -4.38 -14.92 -5.25
C SER A 127 -5.48 -14.97 -6.29
N GLY A 128 -5.17 -14.50 -7.51
CA GLY A 128 -6.08 -14.64 -8.64
C GLY A 128 -6.36 -16.11 -8.91
N ALA A 129 -7.49 -16.61 -8.39
CA ALA A 129 -8.13 -17.83 -8.82
C ALA A 129 -9.64 -17.69 -8.61
N SER A 130 -10.33 -17.31 -9.67
CA SER A 130 -11.76 -17.58 -9.81
C SER A 130 -11.97 -19.08 -9.98
N SER A 131 -12.77 -19.73 -9.12
CA SER A 131 -13.85 -20.66 -9.51
C SER A 131 -14.55 -21.25 -8.28
N GLU A 132 -15.86 -20.96 -8.21
CA GLU A 132 -16.93 -21.89 -7.84
C GLU A 132 -17.20 -22.23 -6.36
N THR A 133 -18.13 -21.44 -5.81
CA THR A 133 -19.38 -21.79 -5.11
C THR A 133 -19.62 -23.22 -4.57
N CYS A 134 -20.01 -23.33 -3.30
CA CYS A 134 -21.20 -24.09 -2.87
C CYS A 134 -21.72 -23.54 -1.51
N GLY A 135 -23.00 -23.15 -1.46
CA GLY A 135 -23.67 -22.44 -0.34
C GLY A 135 -24.13 -23.35 0.82
N PRO A 136 -25.19 -23.01 1.62
CA PRO A 136 -26.32 -22.13 1.28
C PRO A 136 -26.67 -21.05 2.34
N GLY A 137 -27.51 -20.09 1.97
CA GLY A 137 -28.40 -19.43 2.93
C GLY A 137 -28.36 -17.91 3.00
N TYR A 138 -28.59 -17.20 1.90
CA TYR A 138 -29.23 -15.89 1.99
C TYR A 138 -30.19 -15.67 0.83
N ARG A 139 -31.48 -15.63 1.16
CA ARG A 139 -32.55 -15.18 0.27
C ARG A 139 -32.81 -13.71 0.59
N PRO A 140 -32.49 -12.74 -0.27
CA PRO A 140 -33.05 -11.42 -0.11
C PRO A 140 -34.55 -11.46 -0.43
N ALA A 141 -35.35 -10.83 0.42
CA ALA A 141 -36.78 -10.66 0.23
C ALA A 141 -37.06 -9.83 -1.05
N SER A 142 -38.00 -10.28 -1.87
CA SER A 142 -38.47 -9.58 -3.05
C SER A 142 -39.16 -8.25 -2.68
N PRO A 143 -39.13 -7.23 -3.56
CA PRO A 143 -39.88 -6.00 -3.36
C PRO A 143 -41.35 -6.23 -3.72
N SER A 144 -42.25 -6.08 -2.74
CA SER A 144 -43.68 -6.04 -2.97
C SER A 144 -44.11 -4.63 -3.39
N SER A 145 -44.69 -4.56 -4.58
CA SER A 145 -45.43 -3.44 -5.15
C SER A 145 -46.61 -2.99 -4.29
N GLY A 146 -46.84 -1.68 -4.23
CA GLY A 146 -48.06 -1.08 -3.68
C GLY A 146 -47.96 0.44 -3.52
N GLY A 147 -48.42 1.21 -4.52
CA GLY A 147 -48.96 2.57 -4.26
C GLY A 147 -50.42 2.47 -3.79
N PRO A 148 -51.21 3.56 -3.73
CA PRO A 148 -50.91 4.99 -3.87
C PRO A 148 -51.42 5.83 -2.66
N ALA A 149 -51.05 7.10 -2.56
CA ALA A 149 -51.95 8.14 -2.00
C ALA A 149 -51.45 9.55 -2.31
N GLN A 150 -52.40 10.39 -2.70
CA GLN A 150 -52.30 11.78 -3.11
C GLN A 150 -52.18 12.69 -1.87
N GLY A 151 -51.63 13.89 -2.04
CA GLY A 151 -51.64 14.92 -0.99
C GLY A 151 -51.02 16.24 -1.45
N THR A 152 -51.89 17.21 -1.71
CA THR A 152 -51.69 18.55 -2.26
C THR A 152 -51.08 19.58 -1.30
N ALA A 153 -50.76 20.76 -1.87
CA ALA A 153 -50.54 22.10 -1.29
C ALA A 153 -49.07 22.47 -1.02
N ALA A 154 -48.43 23.32 -1.85
CA ALA A 154 -48.58 24.78 -1.94
C ALA A 154 -48.16 25.52 -0.65
N THR A 155 -47.04 26.25 -0.70
CA THR A 155 -46.95 27.67 -0.31
C THR A 155 -45.55 28.23 -0.57
N ALA A 156 -45.57 29.48 -1.05
CA ALA A 156 -44.47 30.33 -1.44
C ALA A 156 -43.50 30.71 -0.32
N GLY A 157 -42.31 31.20 -0.69
CA GLY A 157 -41.39 31.83 0.25
C GLY A 157 -40.14 32.40 -0.42
N ARG A 158 -40.29 33.61 -0.98
CA ARG A 158 -39.22 34.45 -1.53
C ARG A 158 -38.07 34.61 -0.53
N ARG A 159 -36.81 34.60 -0.99
CA ARG A 159 -35.72 35.33 -0.35
C ARG A 159 -35.15 36.35 -1.34
N SER A 160 -35.43 37.61 -1.04
CA SER A 160 -34.82 38.79 -1.64
C SER A 160 -33.37 38.98 -1.15
N PRO A 161 -32.57 39.82 -1.83
CA PRO A 161 -31.15 40.01 -1.58
C PRO A 161 -30.90 41.07 -0.51
N GLY A 162 -29.74 41.00 0.12
CA GLY A 162 -29.15 42.00 0.99
C GLY A 162 -27.77 41.49 1.43
N GLU A 163 -26.74 42.28 1.63
CA GLU A 163 -26.52 43.71 1.45
C GLU A 163 -24.99 43.88 1.46
N GLU A 164 -24.55 44.89 0.73
CA GLU A 164 -23.27 45.59 0.77
C GLU A 164 -22.43 45.48 2.06
N ARG A 165 -21.11 45.23 1.91
CA ARG A 165 -19.99 46.12 2.33
C ARG A 165 -18.66 45.36 2.33
N ARG A 166 -17.81 45.63 1.34
CA ARG A 166 -16.42 46.11 1.52
C ARG A 166 -15.83 46.57 0.20
#